data_AF-A0A202DRM8-F1
#
_entry.id   AF-A0A202DRM8-F1
#
_cell.length_a   1.000
_cell.length_b   1.000
_cell.length_c   1.000
_cell.angle_alpha   90.00
_cell.angle_beta   90.00
_cell.angle_gamma   90.00
#
_symmetry.space_group_name_H-M   'P 1'
#
loop_
_entity.id
_entity.type
_entity.pdbx_description
1 polymer ?
#
loop_
_entity_poly.entity_id
_entity_poly.type
_entity_poly.pdbx_seq_one_letter_code
_entity_poly.pdbx_strand_id
1 'polypeptide(L)'
;MAKQDNTFVLQTVQPGLAGLMDGSVSTLAPIFAVAFATHKPHFAFLTGIAAAVGAGISMAFAEALSDDGKLTGRGHPFRRGVIIGAMTFLGGIFHTLPFLSSSLHNALIIAYLVVALELFSIAYIRYHYFQMRFWLSVLQVVVGGGLVFAAGILIGAS
;
A
#
# COMPACT_ATOMS: atom_id res chain seq x y z
N MET A 1 20.75 -9.17 -23.04
CA MET A 1 20.10 -9.32 -21.71
C MET A 1 19.48 -8.02 -21.19
N ALA A 2 20.14 -6.85 -21.26
CA ALA A 2 19.63 -5.58 -20.70
C ALA A 2 18.22 -5.06 -21.15
N LYS A 3 17.68 -5.48 -22.31
CA LYS A 3 16.37 -4.99 -22.79
C LYS A 3 15.17 -5.68 -22.10
N GLN A 4 15.32 -6.94 -21.70
CA GLN A 4 14.25 -7.70 -21.00
C GLN A 4 14.08 -7.23 -19.55
N ASP A 5 15.19 -6.91 -18.87
CA ASP A 5 15.17 -6.44 -17.48
C ASP A 5 14.41 -5.11 -17.35
N ASN A 6 14.64 -4.16 -18.27
CA ASN A 6 13.94 -2.88 -18.29
C ASN A 6 12.43 -3.02 -18.58
N THR A 7 12.03 -3.94 -19.47
CA THR A 7 10.62 -4.18 -19.76
C THR A 7 9.91 -4.82 -18.56
N PHE A 8 10.54 -5.78 -17.89
CA PHE A 8 9.98 -6.38 -16.68
C PHE A 8 9.80 -5.35 -15.56
N VAL A 9 10.82 -4.53 -15.31
CA VAL A 9 10.77 -3.47 -14.29
C VAL A 9 9.66 -2.48 -14.61
N LEU A 10 9.58 -1.99 -15.84
CA LEU A 10 8.58 -0.99 -16.23
C LEU A 10 7.15 -1.53 -16.22
N GLN A 11 6.92 -2.76 -16.70
CA GLN A 11 5.57 -3.27 -16.92
C GLN A 11 5.01 -4.07 -15.75
N THR A 12 5.85 -4.49 -14.80
CA THR A 12 5.44 -5.34 -13.67
C THR A 12 5.88 -4.78 -12.33
N VAL A 13 7.18 -4.51 -12.16
CA VAL A 13 7.70 -4.06 -10.85
C VAL A 13 7.21 -2.67 -10.50
N GLN A 14 7.24 -1.73 -11.45
CA GLN A 14 6.78 -0.36 -11.25
C GLN A 14 5.30 -0.27 -10.86
N PRO A 15 4.34 -0.81 -11.64
CA PRO A 15 2.94 -0.78 -11.25
C PRO A 15 2.70 -1.54 -9.95
N GLY A 16 3.38 -2.66 -9.71
CA GLY A 16 3.22 -3.42 -8.48
C GLY A 16 3.71 -2.67 -7.23
N LEU A 17 4.87 -2.00 -7.34
CA LEU A 17 5.42 -1.17 -6.28
C LEU A 17 4.53 0.06 -6.00
N ALA A 18 4.03 0.71 -7.06
CA ALA A 18 3.12 1.84 -6.92
C ALA A 18 1.84 1.42 -6.19
N GLY A 19 1.28 0.25 -6.55
CA GLY A 19 0.13 -0.31 -5.87
C GLY A 19 0.41 -0.61 -4.39
N LEU A 20 1.52 -1.32 -4.09
CA LEU A 20 1.92 -1.59 -2.71
C LEU A 20 2.06 -0.31 -1.87
N MET A 21 2.67 0.73 -2.42
CA MET A 21 2.83 2.01 -1.72
C MET A 21 1.48 2.66 -1.41
N ASP A 22 0.60 2.72 -2.41
CA ASP A 22 -0.72 3.31 -2.25
C ASP A 22 -1.54 2.54 -1.23
N GLY A 23 -1.62 1.22 -1.38
CA GLY A 23 -2.32 0.33 -0.47
C GLY A 23 -1.79 0.39 0.96
N SER A 24 -0.47 0.25 1.14
CA SER A 24 0.14 0.16 2.48
C SER A 24 0.08 1.48 3.25
N VAL A 25 0.02 2.62 2.55
CA VAL A 25 0.07 3.94 3.20
C VAL A 25 -1.32 4.56 3.33
N SER A 26 -2.12 4.56 2.26
CA SER A 26 -3.40 5.29 2.22
C SER A 26 -4.47 4.72 3.17
N THR A 27 -4.44 3.40 3.43
CA THR A 27 -5.43 2.73 4.29
C THR A 27 -5.10 2.85 5.77
N LEU A 28 -3.88 3.26 6.16
CA LEU A 28 -3.50 3.43 7.57
C LEU A 28 -4.36 4.50 8.24
N ALA A 29 -4.50 5.67 7.61
CA ALA A 29 -5.27 6.79 8.19
C ALA A 29 -6.70 6.38 8.61
N PRO A 30 -7.55 5.85 7.71
CA PRO A 30 -8.92 5.50 8.09
C PRO A 30 -8.98 4.35 9.10
N ILE A 31 -8.10 3.34 9.01
CA ILE A 31 -8.07 2.23 9.97
C ILE A 31 -7.75 2.73 11.38
N PHE A 32 -6.67 3.50 11.53
CA PHE A 32 -6.26 4.01 12.84
C PHE A 32 -7.24 5.06 13.36
N ALA A 33 -7.77 5.93 12.51
CA ALA A 33 -8.82 6.87 12.93
C ALA A 33 -10.00 6.14 13.57
N VAL A 34 -10.53 5.09 12.92
CA VAL A 34 -11.64 4.31 13.45
C VAL A 34 -11.24 3.49 14.68
N ALA A 35 -10.03 2.90 14.68
CA ALA A 35 -9.52 2.15 15.83
C ALA A 35 -9.44 3.02 17.09
N PHE A 36 -8.89 4.24 16.96
CA PHE A 36 -8.74 5.18 18.07
C PHE A 36 -10.05 5.89 18.42
N ALA A 37 -10.94 6.18 17.47
CA ALA A 37 -12.24 6.78 17.78
C ALA A 37 -13.19 5.80 18.49
N THR A 38 -13.22 4.54 18.04
CA THR A 38 -14.24 3.58 18.50
C THR A 38 -13.75 2.63 19.59
N HIS A 39 -12.43 2.46 19.70
CA HIS A 39 -11.78 1.44 20.54
C HIS A 39 -12.29 0.01 20.26
N LYS A 40 -12.88 -0.22 19.09
CA LYS A 40 -13.47 -1.51 18.69
C LYS A 40 -12.76 -2.03 17.43
N PRO A 41 -11.95 -3.10 17.54
CA PRO A 41 -11.12 -3.56 16.42
C PRO A 41 -11.96 -4.01 15.21
N HIS A 42 -13.15 -4.58 15.44
CA HIS A 42 -14.05 -4.95 14.35
C HIS A 42 -14.43 -3.78 13.41
N PHE A 43 -14.63 -2.57 13.94
CA PHE A 43 -14.92 -1.41 13.07
C PHE A 43 -13.70 -1.01 12.25
N ALA A 44 -12.51 -1.02 12.85
CA ALA A 44 -11.26 -0.79 12.12
C ALA A 44 -11.03 -1.83 11.02
N PHE A 45 -11.37 -3.10 11.28
CA PHE A 45 -11.32 -4.18 10.29
C PHE A 45 -12.24 -3.92 9.09
N LEU A 46 -13.52 -3.60 9.33
CA LEU A 46 -14.48 -3.30 8.26
C LEU A 46 -14.03 -2.09 7.44
N THR A 47 -13.57 -1.03 8.11
CA THR A 47 -13.02 0.16 7.45
C THR A 47 -11.80 -0.17 6.61
N GLY A 48 -10.88 -0.99 7.14
CA GLY A 48 -9.68 -1.40 6.42
C GLY A 48 -9.97 -2.24 5.18
N ILE A 49 -10.89 -3.20 5.27
CA ILE A 49 -11.31 -3.97 4.09
C ILE A 49 -11.98 -3.08 3.06
N ALA A 50 -12.90 -2.21 3.48
CA ALA A 50 -13.58 -1.29 2.58
C ALA A 50 -12.56 -0.37 1.87
N ALA A 51 -11.58 0.16 2.61
CA ALA A 51 -10.53 1.01 2.09
C ALA A 51 -9.62 0.24 1.11
N ALA A 52 -9.15 -0.97 1.47
CA ALA A 52 -8.28 -1.78 0.61
C ALA A 52 -8.96 -2.21 -0.70
N VAL A 53 -10.22 -2.63 -0.62
CA VAL A 53 -11.02 -3.00 -1.81
C VAL A 53 -11.28 -1.77 -2.68
N GLY A 54 -11.72 -0.66 -2.07
CA GLY A 54 -12.00 0.59 -2.79
C GLY A 54 -10.77 1.15 -3.48
N ALA A 55 -9.64 1.22 -2.78
CA ALA A 55 -8.36 1.66 -3.32
C ALA A 55 -7.88 0.73 -4.44
N GLY A 56 -7.97 -0.60 -4.25
CA GLY A 56 -7.57 -1.58 -5.26
C GLY A 56 -8.36 -1.44 -6.57
N ILE A 57 -9.68 -1.29 -6.48
CA ILE A 57 -10.52 -1.05 -7.65
C ILE A 57 -10.16 0.29 -8.30
N SER A 58 -10.09 1.36 -7.50
CA SER A 58 -9.79 2.72 -7.99
C SER A 58 -8.46 2.76 -8.75
N MET A 59 -7.41 2.20 -8.16
CA MET A 59 -6.07 2.15 -8.75
C MET A 59 -6.02 1.27 -10.00
N ALA A 60 -6.74 0.14 -10.03
CA ALA A 60 -6.82 -0.71 -11.22
C ALA A 60 -7.36 0.06 -12.43
N PHE A 61 -8.47 0.78 -12.24
CA PHE A 61 -9.07 1.60 -13.28
C PHE A 61 -8.19 2.81 -13.64
N ALA A 62 -7.62 3.49 -12.64
CA ALA A 62 -6.74 4.65 -12.87
C ALA A 62 -5.56 4.28 -13.78
N GLU A 63 -4.88 3.16 -13.51
CA GLU A 63 -3.75 2.72 -14.33
C GLU A 63 -4.20 2.15 -15.68
N ALA A 64 -5.26 1.33 -15.72
CA ALA A 64 -5.74 0.74 -16.98
C ALA A 64 -6.26 1.78 -17.98
N LEU A 65 -6.84 2.88 -17.49
CA LEU A 65 -7.37 3.97 -18.31
C LEU A 65 -6.33 5.09 -18.56
N SER A 66 -5.18 5.05 -17.89
CA SER A 66 -4.16 6.10 -18.01
C SER A 66 -3.52 6.18 -19.40
N ASP A 67 -3.31 5.05 -20.06
CA ASP A 67 -2.57 4.94 -21.32
C ASP A 67 -2.74 3.54 -21.94
N ASP A 68 -2.68 3.42 -23.27
CA ASP A 68 -2.79 2.13 -23.98
C ASP A 68 -1.44 1.39 -24.13
N GLY A 69 -0.35 2.00 -23.68
CA GLY A 69 0.99 1.42 -23.66
C GLY A 69 1.75 1.54 -24.98
N LYS A 70 1.14 2.03 -26.07
CA LYS A 70 1.81 2.14 -27.39
C LYS A 70 2.86 3.24 -27.42
N LEU A 71 2.56 4.37 -26.76
CA LEU A 71 3.47 5.52 -26.70
C LEU A 71 4.48 5.40 -25.56
N THR A 72 4.07 4.87 -24.41
CA THR A 72 4.90 4.85 -23.19
C THR A 72 5.76 3.59 -23.04
N GLY A 73 5.44 2.52 -23.78
CA GLY A 73 6.09 1.21 -23.61
C GLY A 73 5.74 0.49 -22.29
N ARG A 74 4.79 1.02 -21.51
CA ARG A 74 4.34 0.43 -20.23
C ARG A 74 3.55 -0.88 -20.41
N GLY A 75 3.26 -1.27 -21.64
CA GLY A 75 2.60 -2.53 -21.95
C GLY A 75 1.08 -2.48 -21.74
N HIS A 76 0.44 -3.64 -21.92
CA HIS A 76 -1.00 -3.73 -22.08
C HIS A 76 -1.77 -3.18 -20.85
N PRO A 77 -2.72 -2.25 -21.05
CA PRO A 77 -3.41 -1.54 -19.96
C PRO A 77 -4.08 -2.48 -18.96
N PHE A 78 -4.80 -3.50 -19.45
CA PHE A 78 -5.47 -4.47 -18.59
C PHE A 78 -4.50 -5.19 -17.63
N ARG A 79 -3.33 -5.60 -18.12
CA ARG A 79 -2.33 -6.30 -17.29
C ARG A 79 -1.80 -5.38 -16.20
N ARG A 80 -1.51 -4.12 -16.54
CA ARG A 80 -1.05 -3.12 -15.57
C ARG A 80 -2.11 -2.80 -14.53
N GLY A 81 -3.35 -2.62 -14.95
CA GLY A 81 -4.50 -2.41 -14.06
C GLY A 81 -4.67 -3.54 -13.05
N VAL A 82 -4.60 -4.79 -13.51
CA VAL A 82 -4.66 -5.95 -12.62
C VAL A 82 -3.49 -5.96 -11.63
N ILE A 83 -2.27 -5.70 -12.09
CA ILE A 83 -1.09 -5.67 -11.22
C ILE A 83 -1.21 -4.58 -10.16
N ILE A 84 -1.46 -3.33 -10.55
CA ILE A 84 -1.51 -2.23 -9.58
C ILE A 84 -2.67 -2.42 -8.61
N GLY A 85 -3.86 -2.83 -9.09
CA GLY A 85 -5.04 -2.98 -8.25
C GLY A 85 -4.90 -4.10 -7.24
N ALA A 86 -4.35 -5.24 -7.67
CA ALA A 86 -4.07 -6.35 -6.77
C ALA A 86 -3.02 -5.98 -5.72
N MET A 87 -1.95 -5.28 -6.13
CA MET A 87 -0.91 -4.87 -5.19
C MET A 87 -1.37 -3.77 -4.23
N THR A 88 -2.26 -2.86 -4.66
CA THR A 88 -2.95 -1.90 -3.77
C THR A 88 -3.82 -2.62 -2.76
N PHE A 89 -4.64 -3.58 -3.19
CA PHE A 89 -5.44 -4.37 -2.26
C PHE A 89 -4.55 -5.12 -1.26
N LEU A 90 -3.49 -5.79 -1.74
CA LEU A 90 -2.55 -6.51 -0.89
C LEU A 90 -1.82 -5.59 0.10
N GLY A 91 -1.42 -4.40 -0.34
CA GLY A 91 -0.82 -3.40 0.54
C GLY A 91 -1.76 -2.96 1.66
N GLY A 92 -3.07 -2.87 1.39
CA GLY A 92 -4.06 -2.48 2.41
C GLY A 92 -4.54 -3.61 3.32
N ILE A 93 -4.62 -4.84 2.81
CA ILE A 93 -5.29 -5.94 3.51
C ILE A 93 -4.45 -6.50 4.66
N PHE A 94 -3.12 -6.60 4.51
CA PHE A 94 -2.31 -7.32 5.49
C PHE A 94 -2.31 -6.64 6.87
N HIS A 95 -2.12 -5.32 6.94
CA HIS A 95 -2.23 -4.58 8.21
C HIS A 95 -3.68 -4.38 8.69
N THR A 96 -4.67 -4.73 7.87
CA THR A 96 -6.10 -4.77 8.27
C THR A 96 -6.45 -6.07 9.02
N LEU A 97 -5.90 -7.21 8.60
CA LEU A 97 -6.20 -8.53 9.17
C LEU A 97 -6.04 -8.63 10.71
N PRO A 98 -5.04 -7.98 11.36
CA PRO A 98 -4.91 -8.00 12.81
C PRO A 98 -6.14 -7.52 13.58
N PHE A 99 -6.96 -6.66 12.97
CA PHE A 99 -8.19 -6.13 13.57
C PHE A 99 -9.37 -7.12 13.59
N LEU A 100 -9.18 -8.35 13.08
CA LEU A 100 -10.07 -9.48 13.38
C LEU A 100 -9.97 -9.94 14.84
N SER A 101 -8.87 -9.60 15.52
CA SER A 101 -8.69 -9.86 16.95
C SER A 101 -9.75 -9.15 17.79
N SER A 102 -10.20 -9.78 18.88
CA SER A 102 -11.08 -9.18 19.88
C SER A 102 -10.36 -8.14 20.77
N SER A 103 -9.04 -8.27 20.93
CA SER A 103 -8.22 -7.33 21.69
C SER A 103 -7.63 -6.27 20.75
N LEU A 104 -8.01 -5.01 20.96
CA LEU A 104 -7.45 -3.87 20.23
C LEU A 104 -5.94 -3.74 20.45
N HIS A 105 -5.48 -3.93 21.68
CA HIS A 105 -4.04 -3.83 22.00
C HIS A 105 -3.22 -4.85 21.19
N ASN A 106 -3.67 -6.10 21.13
CA ASN A 106 -3.00 -7.14 20.35
C ASN A 106 -3.09 -6.84 18.85
N ALA A 107 -4.25 -6.36 18.38
CA ALA A 107 -4.44 -5.97 16.98
C ALA A 107 -3.44 -4.87 16.57
N LEU A 108 -3.28 -3.84 17.41
CA LEU A 108 -2.35 -2.73 17.16
C LEU A 108 -0.89 -3.21 17.11
N ILE A 109 -0.44 -4.02 18.08
CA ILE A 109 0.94 -4.54 18.08
C ILE A 109 1.23 -5.32 16.79
N ILE A 110 0.33 -6.23 16.42
CA ILE A 110 0.52 -7.04 15.22
C ILE A 110 0.43 -6.15 13.96
N ALA A 111 -0.51 -5.21 13.89
CA ALA A 111 -0.61 -4.27 12.78
C ALA A 111 0.66 -3.45 12.61
N TYR A 112 1.26 -2.94 13.69
CA TYR A 112 2.53 -2.20 13.61
C TYR A 112 3.68 -3.07 13.08
N LEU A 113 3.76 -4.34 13.49
CA LEU A 113 4.75 -5.26 12.96
C LEU A 113 4.53 -5.53 11.47
N VAL A 114 3.29 -5.72 11.05
CA VAL A 114 2.95 -5.93 9.63
C VAL A 114 3.30 -4.71 8.81
N VAL A 115 2.93 -3.50 9.25
CA VAL A 115 3.29 -2.25 8.58
C VAL A 115 4.81 -2.09 8.47
N ALA A 116 5.56 -2.40 9.53
CA ALA A 116 7.02 -2.34 9.47
C ALA A 116 7.60 -3.28 8.39
N LEU A 117 7.05 -4.49 8.25
CA LEU A 117 7.44 -5.44 7.21
C LEU A 117 7.01 -4.99 5.80
N GLU A 118 5.82 -4.40 5.65
CA GLU A 118 5.34 -3.83 4.38
C GLU A 118 6.26 -2.68 3.92
N LEU A 119 6.53 -1.71 4.80
CA LEU A 119 7.38 -0.56 4.50
C LEU A 119 8.82 -0.98 4.21
N PHE A 120 9.35 -1.97 4.95
CA PHE A 120 10.65 -2.56 4.65
C PHE A 120 10.68 -3.23 3.27
N SER A 121 9.65 -4.02 2.94
CA SER A 121 9.53 -4.70 1.64
C SER A 121 9.47 -3.69 0.49
N ILE A 122 8.69 -2.61 0.64
CA ILE A 122 8.64 -1.51 -0.31
C ILE A 122 10.01 -0.86 -0.47
N ALA A 123 10.69 -0.52 0.63
CA ALA A 123 12.01 0.10 0.57
C ALA A 123 13.07 -0.83 -0.06
N TYR A 124 12.98 -2.13 0.19
CA TYR A 124 13.85 -3.13 -0.41
C TYR A 124 13.62 -3.25 -1.93
N ILE A 125 12.36 -3.34 -2.39
CA ILE A 125 12.03 -3.39 -3.83
C ILE A 125 12.56 -2.13 -4.54
N ARG A 126 12.39 -0.95 -3.93
CA ARG A 126 12.96 0.31 -4.46
C ARG A 126 14.47 0.27 -4.57
N TYR A 127 15.16 -0.21 -3.54
CA TYR A 127 16.61 -0.34 -3.54
C TYR A 127 17.09 -1.32 -4.63
N HIS A 128 16.48 -2.50 -4.69
CA HIS A 128 16.90 -3.58 -5.57
C HIS A 128 16.65 -3.28 -7.04
N TYR A 129 15.44 -2.82 -7.40
CA TYR A 129 15.05 -2.65 -8.81
C TYR A 129 15.28 -1.24 -9.36
N PHE A 130 15.27 -0.21 -8.52
CA PHE A 130 15.41 1.19 -8.96
C PHE A 130 16.73 1.83 -8.53
N GLN A 131 17.64 1.06 -7.90
CA GLN A 131 18.99 1.51 -7.50
C GLN A 131 18.98 2.78 -6.62
N MET A 132 17.87 3.03 -5.92
CA MET A 132 17.73 4.14 -4.98
C MET A 132 18.61 3.88 -3.75
N ARG A 133 19.21 4.89 -3.14
CA ARG A 133 19.94 4.71 -1.87
C ARG A 133 18.99 4.14 -0.81
N PHE A 134 19.30 2.96 -0.26
CA PHE A 134 18.41 2.23 0.67
C PHE A 134 17.90 3.11 1.82
N TRP A 135 18.80 3.84 2.48
CA TRP A 135 18.46 4.75 3.58
C TRP A 135 17.47 5.86 3.19
N LEU A 136 17.58 6.42 1.98
CA LEU A 136 16.62 7.40 1.49
C LEU A 136 15.27 6.76 1.19
N SER A 137 15.25 5.52 0.66
CA SER A 137 14.00 4.80 0.43
C SER A 137 13.28 4.49 1.73
N VAL A 138 14.00 4.00 2.74
CA VAL A 138 13.45 3.74 4.07
C VAL A 138 12.92 5.03 4.68
N LEU A 139 13.72 6.11 4.69
CA LEU A 139 13.30 7.39 5.26
C LEU A 139 12.03 7.92 4.60
N GLN A 140 11.95 7.92 3.27
CA GLN A 140 10.78 8.43 2.55
C GLN A 140 9.51 7.62 2.84
N VAL A 141 9.63 6.30 2.87
CA VAL A 141 8.49 5.39 3.10
C VAL A 141 8.02 5.48 4.55
N VAL A 142 8.95 5.54 5.51
CA VAL A 142 8.65 5.68 6.94
C VAL A 142 8.06 7.06 7.26
N VAL A 143 8.61 8.14 6.71
CA VAL A 143 8.07 9.50 6.91
C VAL A 143 6.68 9.62 6.30
N GLY A 144 6.49 9.14 5.07
CA GLY A 144 5.17 9.14 4.41
C GLY A 144 4.14 8.35 5.21
N GLY A 145 4.47 7.11 5.60
CA GLY A 145 3.61 6.27 6.44
C GLY A 145 3.32 6.90 7.81
N GLY A 146 4.34 7.47 8.45
CA GLY A 146 4.22 8.14 9.75
C GLY A 146 3.31 9.36 9.72
N LEU A 147 3.36 10.17 8.65
CA LEU A 147 2.47 11.32 8.47
C LEU A 147 1.00 10.90 8.34
N VAL A 148 0.73 9.88 7.51
CA VAL A 148 -0.63 9.37 7.30
C VAL A 148 -1.17 8.70 8.56
N PHE A 149 -0.31 7.94 9.27
CA PHE A 149 -0.63 7.38 10.57
C PHE A 149 -0.98 8.46 11.62
N ALA A 150 -0.15 9.51 11.73
CA ALA A 150 -0.38 10.62 12.63
C ALA A 150 -1.70 11.34 12.31
N ALA A 151 -1.99 11.57 11.03
CA ALA A 151 -3.26 12.12 10.60
C ALA A 151 -4.44 11.25 11.05
N GLY A 152 -4.33 9.93 10.89
CA GLY A 152 -5.33 8.96 11.37
C GLY A 152 -5.59 9.07 12.87
N ILE A 153 -4.53 9.09 13.69
CA ILE A 153 -4.68 9.26 15.15
C ILE A 153 -5.35 10.58 15.48
N LEU A 154 -4.88 11.69 14.89
CA LEU A 154 -5.39 13.03 15.20
C LEU A 154 -6.87 13.16 14.84
N ILE A 155 -7.29 12.61 13.70
CA ILE A 155 -8.70 12.57 13.29
C ILE A 155 -9.52 11.64 14.19
N GLY A 156 -8.94 10.51 14.62
CA GLY A 156 -9.63 9.57 15.53
C GLY A 156 -9.74 10.06 16.97
N ALA A 157 -8.91 11.02 17.38
CA ALA A 157 -8.87 11.57 18.72
C ALA A 157 -9.76 12.83 18.91
N SER A 158 -10.31 13.37 17.83
CA SER A 158 -11.23 14.52 17.83
C SER A 158 -12.68 14.10 18.00
#